data_AF-A0ABD1MDL3-F1
#
_entry.id   AF-A0ABD1MDL3-F1
#
_cell.length_a   1.000
_cell.length_b   1.000
_cell.length_c   1.000
_cell.angle_alpha   90.00
_cell.angle_beta   90.00
_cell.angle_gamma   90.00
#
_symmetry.space_group_name_H-M   'P 1'
#
loop_
_entity.id
_entity.type
_entity.pdbx_description
1 polymer ?
#
loop_
_entity_poly.entity_id
_entity_poly.type
_entity_poly.pdbx_seq_one_letter_code
_entity_poly.pdbx_strand_id
1 'polypeptide(L)'
;MHKHKSLISTVTPILSFIKNPPTKPLFSSSLQHKPFTSQTKEEEDPNTTLSYLINTCKLSPAWALKLSKRIHLRNPEQANTVLNLLRNFGFSETHLTQFVKRFPHVLTTKPHKTLLPKLQFFLSIGLSTADLPKLLIGNAVLLEGSLANCIIRRHDILKTLLKDQDKVLTAWKRVPWCLTGRGVVDHLVPNVTFIRRVGAPQASVSHLVCNNLAVACAEHSKFVDAVEKVREMGFEPHKIAFIEAVKVVVGTSKEAWEKRMEVYERWGWSSEMCLSAFRRYPQCMQISEEKVMRTMRFLVKDIGWSAEDILRTPGVLSPNLEKTIMPRCYVVKALMSRGLIKSGTRISSFIIITEEKFLERYVARFQKRVPLLMDIYRVIGTDLETVVFADALRKHFQATKKQQDTSAQQVEDIQVDVSKVVVPYTETHNRGEGSKIFAVIINAMIRINDVGLLCLMETYLNGAKVEKLSPKVHDFRHDD
;
A
#
# COMPACT_ATOMS: atom_id res chain seq x y z
N MET A 1 33.39 27.61 -23.66
CA MET A 1 32.97 27.11 -24.99
C MET A 1 33.12 25.59 -25.22
N HIS A 2 33.45 24.76 -24.22
CA HIS A 2 33.56 23.29 -24.41
C HIS A 2 32.34 22.45 -23.96
N LYS A 3 31.36 23.01 -23.25
CA LYS A 3 30.12 22.29 -22.86
C LYS A 3 28.99 22.31 -23.91
N HIS A 4 29.08 23.16 -24.94
CA HIS A 4 28.05 23.24 -25.99
C HIS A 4 28.31 22.34 -27.21
N LYS A 5 29.53 21.85 -27.44
CA LYS A 5 29.84 20.97 -28.59
C LYS A 5 29.38 19.52 -28.39
N SER A 6 29.25 19.05 -27.14
CA SER A 6 28.80 17.68 -26.82
C SER A 6 27.30 17.47 -27.01
N LEU A 7 26.46 18.50 -26.84
CA LEU A 7 25.03 18.39 -27.12
C LEU A 7 24.73 18.37 -28.62
N ILE A 8 25.55 19.04 -29.44
CA ILE A 8 25.32 19.11 -30.88
C ILE A 8 25.55 17.74 -31.55
N SER A 9 26.51 16.93 -31.11
CA SER A 9 26.73 15.60 -31.73
C SER A 9 25.65 14.56 -31.40
N THR A 10 24.88 14.77 -30.32
CA THR A 10 23.80 13.85 -29.90
C THR A 10 22.46 14.21 -30.56
N VAL A 11 22.29 15.45 -31.02
CA VAL A 11 21.04 15.96 -31.61
C VAL A 11 20.99 15.80 -33.14
N THR A 12 22.14 15.73 -33.82
CA THR A 12 22.20 15.60 -35.29
C THR A 12 21.47 14.36 -35.86
N PRO A 13 21.56 13.16 -35.26
CA PRO A 13 20.81 11.99 -35.74
C PRO A 13 19.29 12.08 -35.48
N ILE A 14 18.89 12.89 -34.49
CA ILE A 14 17.49 13.07 -34.08
C ILE A 14 16.76 13.98 -35.08
N LEU A 15 17.43 15.03 -35.58
CA LEU A 15 16.86 15.94 -36.57
C LEU A 15 16.77 15.33 -37.97
N SER A 16 17.68 14.42 -38.35
CA SER A 16 17.64 13.74 -39.65
C SER A 16 16.47 12.75 -39.76
N PHE A 17 16.06 12.13 -38.64
CA PHE A 17 14.94 11.19 -38.61
C PHE A 17 13.57 11.87 -38.72
N ILE A 18 13.46 13.11 -38.21
CA ILE A 18 12.23 13.93 -38.30
C ILE A 18 11.97 14.41 -39.73
N LYS A 19 13.02 14.64 -40.53
CA LYS A 19 12.88 15.21 -41.88
C LYS A 19 12.49 14.20 -42.97
N ASN A 20 12.79 12.90 -42.82
CA ASN A 20 12.50 11.88 -43.85
C ASN A 20 12.16 10.51 -43.25
N PRO A 21 10.88 10.18 -43.01
CA PRO A 21 10.49 8.81 -42.66
C PRO A 21 10.54 7.91 -43.91
N PRO A 22 11.22 6.74 -43.89
CA PRO A 22 11.31 5.90 -45.07
C PRO A 22 9.98 5.21 -45.38
N THR A 23 9.44 5.51 -46.57
CA THR A 23 8.28 4.85 -47.18
C THR A 23 8.69 3.63 -48.00
N LYS A 24 8.21 2.44 -47.59
CA LYS A 24 8.03 1.16 -48.31
C LYS A 24 9.25 0.50 -49.02
N PRO A 25 9.24 -0.85 -49.15
CA PRO A 25 10.40 -1.61 -49.62
C PRO A 25 10.38 -1.82 -51.14
N LEU A 26 11.55 -1.80 -51.77
CA LEU A 26 11.75 -2.30 -53.13
C LEU A 26 12.86 -3.38 -53.16
N PHE A 27 12.67 -4.30 -54.11
CA PHE A 27 13.25 -5.63 -54.24
C PHE A 27 14.73 -5.71 -54.68
N SER A 28 15.25 -6.93 -54.48
CA SER A 28 16.27 -7.69 -55.24
C SER A 28 17.69 -7.14 -55.45
N SER A 29 18.66 -7.92 -54.97
CA SER A 29 19.75 -8.42 -55.83
C SER A 29 20.40 -9.67 -55.24
N SER A 30 20.66 -10.60 -56.15
CA SER A 30 21.34 -11.89 -56.00
C SER A 30 22.83 -11.71 -55.71
N LEU A 31 23.41 -12.48 -54.77
CA LEU A 31 24.86 -12.73 -54.73
C LEU A 31 25.17 -14.11 -54.11
N GLN A 32 25.39 -15.07 -55.00
CA GLN A 32 26.46 -16.08 -55.05
C GLN A 32 26.87 -16.82 -53.74
N HIS A 33 26.64 -18.14 -53.78
CA HIS A 33 27.23 -19.16 -52.90
C HIS A 33 28.76 -19.12 -52.87
N LYS A 34 29.35 -19.13 -51.67
CA LYS A 34 30.70 -19.66 -51.41
C LYS A 34 30.65 -20.74 -50.32
N PRO A 35 31.56 -21.73 -50.35
CA PRO A 35 31.36 -23.01 -49.69
C PRO A 35 31.58 -22.96 -48.17
N PHE A 36 30.93 -23.90 -47.52
CA PHE A 36 30.85 -24.18 -46.10
C PHE A 36 32.23 -24.54 -45.51
N THR A 37 32.84 -23.64 -44.74
CA THR A 37 33.89 -24.00 -43.77
C THR A 37 33.21 -24.41 -42.46
N SER A 38 33.42 -25.67 -42.09
CA SER A 38 32.95 -26.30 -40.85
C SER A 38 33.39 -25.50 -39.63
N GLN A 39 32.44 -24.81 -38.99
CA GLN A 39 32.61 -24.33 -37.62
C GLN A 39 32.44 -25.52 -36.67
N THR A 40 33.53 -25.83 -35.98
CA THR A 40 33.57 -26.63 -34.76
C THR A 40 32.44 -26.22 -33.83
N LYS A 41 31.63 -27.19 -33.40
CA LYS A 41 30.68 -26.99 -32.29
C LYS A 41 31.51 -26.85 -31.01
N GLU A 42 31.72 -25.62 -30.56
CA GLU A 42 32.15 -25.38 -29.17
C GLU A 42 31.02 -25.88 -28.25
N GLU A 43 31.34 -26.84 -27.39
CA GLU A 43 30.46 -27.25 -26.29
C GLU A 43 30.37 -26.10 -25.29
N GLU A 44 29.24 -25.37 -25.32
CA GLU A 44 28.99 -24.17 -24.54
C GLU A 44 28.74 -24.51 -23.04
N ASP A 45 29.59 -23.99 -22.14
CA ASP A 45 29.56 -24.27 -20.69
C ASP A 45 28.42 -23.52 -19.94
N PRO A 46 27.44 -24.22 -19.32
CA PRO A 46 26.41 -23.64 -18.46
C PRO A 46 26.96 -22.81 -17.28
N ASN A 47 28.20 -23.07 -16.86
CA ASN A 47 28.87 -22.39 -15.76
C ASN A 47 29.21 -20.93 -16.09
N THR A 48 29.36 -20.60 -17.38
CA THR A 48 29.66 -19.22 -17.84
C THR A 48 28.49 -18.28 -17.56
N THR A 49 27.26 -18.71 -17.84
CA THR A 49 26.05 -17.91 -17.55
C THR A 49 25.87 -17.72 -16.05
N LEU A 50 26.06 -18.79 -15.26
CA LEU A 50 25.96 -18.74 -13.80
C LEU A 50 26.95 -17.73 -13.20
N SER A 51 28.23 -17.84 -13.59
CA SER A 51 29.29 -16.96 -13.12
C SER A 51 29.04 -15.50 -13.51
N TYR A 52 28.56 -15.24 -14.73
CA TYR A 52 28.20 -13.89 -15.17
C TYR A 52 27.08 -13.27 -14.31
N LEU A 53 26.03 -14.04 -14.03
CA LEU A 53 24.90 -13.57 -13.23
C LEU A 53 25.31 -13.22 -11.78
N ILE A 54 26.25 -13.98 -11.19
CA ILE A 54 26.79 -13.70 -9.85
C ILE A 54 27.72 -12.49 -9.89
N ASN A 55 28.75 -12.55 -10.74
CA ASN A 55 29.87 -11.61 -10.69
C ASN A 55 29.53 -10.26 -11.32
N THR A 56 28.80 -10.26 -12.43
CA THR A 56 28.46 -9.05 -13.19
C THR A 56 27.10 -8.50 -12.81
N CYS A 57 26.05 -9.33 -12.76
CA CYS A 57 24.70 -8.86 -12.41
C CYS A 57 24.44 -8.76 -10.90
N LYS A 58 25.42 -9.13 -10.05
CA LYS A 58 25.37 -9.07 -8.59
C LYS A 58 24.17 -9.82 -8.00
N LEU A 59 23.76 -10.92 -8.63
CA LEU A 59 22.71 -11.79 -8.11
C LEU A 59 23.26 -12.75 -7.05
N SER A 60 22.42 -13.15 -6.10
CA SER A 60 22.80 -14.20 -5.16
C SER A 60 22.98 -15.54 -5.87
N PRO A 61 23.86 -16.44 -5.39
CA PRO A 61 24.11 -17.74 -6.03
C PRO A 61 22.83 -18.55 -6.28
N ALA A 62 21.89 -18.54 -5.32
CA ALA A 62 20.60 -19.21 -5.46
C ALA A 62 19.74 -18.64 -6.61
N TRP A 63 19.71 -17.31 -6.76
CA TRP A 63 18.98 -16.68 -7.88
C TRP A 63 19.70 -16.88 -9.22
N ALA A 64 21.01 -16.76 -9.24
CA ALA A 64 21.81 -16.97 -10.44
C ALA A 64 21.65 -18.40 -10.98
N LEU A 65 21.67 -19.42 -10.12
CA LEU A 65 21.42 -20.82 -10.48
C LEU A 65 20.00 -21.04 -11.04
N LYS A 66 19.00 -20.35 -10.48
CA LYS A 66 17.63 -20.43 -11.00
C LYS A 66 17.51 -19.79 -12.38
N LEU A 67 18.20 -18.67 -12.62
CA LEU A 67 18.10 -17.92 -13.87
C LEU A 67 19.00 -18.47 -14.98
N SER A 68 20.14 -19.09 -14.66
CA SER A 68 21.00 -19.76 -15.65
C SER A 68 20.30 -20.93 -16.34
N LYS A 69 19.25 -21.50 -15.73
CA LYS A 69 18.38 -22.50 -16.36
C LYS A 69 17.37 -21.90 -17.35
N ARG A 70 17.13 -20.59 -17.30
CA ARG A 70 16.10 -19.89 -18.10
C ARG A 70 16.70 -19.12 -19.29
N ILE A 71 17.95 -18.71 -19.16
CA ILE A 71 18.69 -17.99 -20.19
C ILE A 71 20.05 -18.64 -20.41
N HIS A 72 20.54 -18.54 -21.64
CA HIS A 72 21.88 -18.97 -22.00
C HIS A 72 22.62 -17.81 -22.65
N LEU A 73 23.73 -17.38 -22.03
CA LEU A 73 24.55 -16.28 -22.52
C LEU A 73 25.64 -16.83 -23.43
N ARG A 74 25.36 -16.88 -24.74
CA ARG A 74 26.37 -17.23 -25.75
C ARG A 74 27.48 -16.19 -25.90
N ASN A 75 27.15 -14.92 -25.65
CA ASN A 75 28.09 -13.81 -25.77
C ASN A 75 27.97 -12.85 -24.56
N PRO A 76 28.87 -12.96 -23.58
CA PRO A 76 28.92 -12.06 -22.42
C PRO A 76 29.16 -10.59 -22.78
N GLU A 77 29.87 -10.28 -23.87
CA GLU A 77 30.10 -8.89 -24.30
C GLU A 77 28.81 -8.22 -24.80
N GLN A 78 27.95 -8.97 -25.49
CA GLN A 78 26.62 -8.49 -25.86
C GLN A 78 25.79 -8.16 -24.61
N ALA A 79 25.84 -9.02 -23.59
CA ALA A 79 25.15 -8.78 -22.33
C ALA A 79 25.70 -7.54 -21.62
N ASN A 80 27.02 -7.33 -21.64
CA ASN A 80 27.65 -6.10 -21.13
C ASN A 80 27.17 -4.85 -21.90
N THR A 81 27.03 -4.95 -23.23
CA THR A 81 26.51 -3.87 -24.07
C THR A 81 25.06 -3.51 -23.70
N VAL A 82 24.22 -4.52 -23.43
CA VAL A 82 22.85 -4.32 -22.92
C VAL A 82 22.87 -3.60 -21.57
N LEU A 83 23.69 -4.04 -20.62
CA LEU A 83 23.78 -3.41 -19.29
C LEU A 83 24.27 -1.96 -19.38
N ASN A 84 25.30 -1.69 -20.19
CA ASN A 84 25.82 -0.35 -20.42
C ASN A 84 24.78 0.56 -21.09
N LEU A 85 24.02 0.03 -22.05
CA LEU A 85 22.90 0.76 -22.64
C LEU A 85 21.87 1.12 -21.56
N LEU A 86 21.46 0.18 -20.70
CA LEU A 86 20.51 0.48 -19.62
C LEU A 86 21.06 1.53 -18.63
N ARG A 87 22.36 1.51 -18.30
CA ARG A 87 23.00 2.55 -17.47
C ARG A 87 22.87 3.93 -18.08
N ASN A 88 23.11 4.06 -19.38
CA ASN A 88 22.96 5.32 -20.11
C ASN A 88 21.52 5.86 -20.09
N PHE A 89 20.54 5.00 -19.77
CA PHE A 89 19.13 5.35 -19.64
C PHE A 89 18.66 5.43 -18.18
N GLY A 90 19.59 5.59 -17.22
CA GLY A 90 19.29 5.91 -15.82
C GLY A 90 19.15 4.71 -14.89
N PHE A 91 19.48 3.49 -15.35
CA PHE A 91 19.50 2.32 -14.47
C PHE A 91 20.76 2.33 -13.59
N SER A 92 20.57 2.31 -12.26
CA SER A 92 21.63 2.06 -11.28
C SER A 92 21.93 0.56 -11.20
N GLU A 93 23.03 0.18 -10.54
CA GLU A 93 23.35 -1.23 -10.30
C GLU A 93 22.21 -1.97 -9.59
N THR A 94 21.57 -1.33 -8.60
CA THR A 94 20.41 -1.91 -7.90
C THR A 94 19.22 -2.12 -8.83
N HIS A 95 18.93 -1.17 -9.72
CA HIS A 95 17.91 -1.32 -10.74
C HIS A 95 18.25 -2.45 -11.72
N LEU A 96 19.50 -2.56 -12.18
CA LEU A 96 19.95 -3.60 -13.09
C LEU A 96 19.79 -5.00 -12.47
N THR A 97 20.26 -5.20 -11.24
CA THR A 97 20.11 -6.47 -10.52
C THR A 97 18.63 -6.84 -10.38
N GLN A 98 17.77 -5.91 -9.98
CA GLN A 98 16.34 -6.13 -9.85
C GLN A 98 15.68 -6.45 -11.21
N PHE A 99 16.10 -5.74 -12.26
CA PHE A 99 15.54 -5.88 -13.59
C PHE A 99 15.90 -7.22 -14.23
N VAL A 100 17.19 -7.61 -14.19
CA VAL A 100 17.66 -8.92 -14.67
C VAL A 100 16.98 -10.06 -13.90
N LYS A 101 16.80 -9.90 -12.58
CA LYS A 101 16.08 -10.89 -11.77
C LYS A 101 14.65 -11.13 -12.25
N ARG A 102 13.97 -10.07 -12.70
CA ARG A 102 12.57 -10.13 -13.14
C ARG A 102 12.42 -10.47 -14.62
N PHE A 103 13.37 -10.05 -15.44
CA PHE A 103 13.37 -10.22 -16.89
C PHE A 103 14.77 -10.57 -17.42
N PRO A 104 15.22 -11.81 -17.18
CA PRO A 104 16.59 -12.24 -17.52
C PRO A 104 16.85 -12.23 -19.03
N HIS A 105 15.82 -12.45 -19.85
CA HIS A 105 15.92 -12.43 -21.31
C HIS A 105 16.39 -11.09 -21.87
N VAL A 106 16.35 -9.98 -21.11
CA VAL A 106 16.92 -8.71 -21.56
C VAL A 106 18.39 -8.84 -21.97
N LEU A 107 19.15 -9.68 -21.26
CA LEU A 107 20.59 -9.86 -21.49
C LEU A 107 20.90 -10.50 -22.85
N THR A 108 19.94 -11.20 -23.44
CA THR A 108 20.09 -11.84 -24.76
C THR A 108 19.48 -11.02 -25.89
N THR A 109 18.89 -9.84 -25.59
CA THR A 109 18.32 -8.95 -26.61
C THR A 109 19.39 -8.25 -27.44
N LYS A 110 19.03 -7.82 -28.66
CA LYS A 110 19.93 -7.05 -29.54
C LYS A 110 19.91 -5.58 -29.11
N PRO A 111 20.95 -5.05 -28.44
CA PRO A 111 20.88 -3.76 -27.74
C PRO A 111 20.43 -2.61 -28.66
N HIS A 112 21.07 -2.44 -29.82
CA HIS A 112 20.77 -1.34 -30.74
C HIS A 112 19.56 -1.58 -31.64
N LYS A 113 19.24 -2.85 -31.95
CA LYS A 113 18.14 -3.18 -32.87
C LYS A 113 16.78 -3.27 -32.18
N THR A 114 16.74 -3.75 -30.94
CA THR A 114 15.47 -4.04 -30.25
C THR A 114 15.25 -3.18 -29.02
N LEU A 115 16.27 -2.98 -28.19
CA LEU A 115 16.11 -2.32 -26.89
C LEU A 115 16.18 -0.79 -27.03
N LEU A 116 17.22 -0.28 -27.69
CA LEU A 116 17.46 1.16 -27.87
C LEU A 116 16.25 1.92 -28.44
N PRO A 117 15.59 1.47 -29.52
CA PRO A 117 14.44 2.20 -30.06
C PRO A 117 13.28 2.34 -29.07
N LYS A 118 13.07 1.33 -28.22
CA LYS A 118 12.02 1.34 -27.19
C LYS A 118 12.35 2.31 -26.07
N LEU A 119 13.60 2.31 -25.60
CA LEU A 119 14.05 3.24 -24.57
C LEU A 119 13.98 4.69 -25.07
N GLN A 120 14.41 4.94 -26.30
CA GLN A 120 14.31 6.26 -26.94
C GLN A 120 12.86 6.73 -27.08
N PHE A 121 11.94 5.83 -27.45
CA PHE A 121 10.52 6.17 -27.51
C PHE A 121 9.96 6.60 -26.15
N PHE A 122 10.29 5.90 -25.07
CA PHE A 122 9.82 6.30 -23.74
C PHE A 122 10.32 7.70 -23.34
N LEU A 123 11.56 8.04 -23.66
CA LEU A 123 12.07 9.39 -23.45
C LEU A 123 11.38 10.41 -24.37
N SER A 124 11.11 10.07 -25.64
CA SER A 124 10.49 10.99 -26.60
C SER A 124 9.05 11.34 -26.25
N ILE A 125 8.33 10.47 -25.55
CA ILE A 125 6.99 10.78 -25.02
C ILE A 125 7.03 11.56 -23.69
N GLY A 126 8.21 11.84 -23.14
CA GLY A 126 8.38 12.67 -21.94
C GLY A 126 8.58 11.91 -20.63
N LEU A 127 8.85 10.60 -20.65
CA LEU A 127 9.31 9.92 -19.43
C LEU A 127 10.76 10.31 -19.12
N SER A 128 11.06 10.60 -17.86
CA SER A 128 12.43 10.89 -17.45
C SER A 128 13.27 9.61 -17.34
N THR A 129 14.59 9.76 -17.38
CA THR A 129 15.54 8.68 -17.07
C THR A 129 15.41 8.19 -15.61
N ALA A 130 14.80 8.98 -14.72
CA ALA A 130 14.49 8.56 -13.34
C ALA A 130 13.19 7.71 -13.25
N ASP A 131 12.25 7.90 -14.17
CA ASP A 131 11.00 7.13 -14.22
C ASP A 131 11.17 5.80 -14.96
N LEU A 132 12.02 5.77 -15.97
CA LEU A 132 12.17 4.64 -16.89
C LEU A 132 12.55 3.32 -16.20
N PRO A 133 13.51 3.28 -15.24
CA PRO A 133 13.80 2.07 -14.49
C PRO A 133 12.59 1.55 -13.72
N LYS A 134 11.85 2.44 -13.04
CA LYS A 134 10.66 2.07 -12.25
C LYS A 134 9.58 1.47 -13.13
N LEU A 135 9.32 2.08 -14.30
CA LEU A 135 8.37 1.60 -15.29
C LEU A 135 8.71 0.17 -15.76
N LEU A 136 9.95 -0.02 -16.23
CA LEU A 136 10.37 -1.28 -16.87
C LEU A 136 10.59 -2.40 -15.85
N ILE A 137 11.05 -2.09 -14.64
CA ILE A 137 11.07 -3.07 -13.54
C ILE A 137 9.66 -3.46 -13.13
N GLY A 138 8.72 -2.51 -13.11
CA GLY A 138 7.31 -2.78 -12.83
C GLY A 138 6.64 -3.67 -13.89
N ASN A 139 6.98 -3.47 -15.17
CA ASN A 139 6.48 -4.28 -16.27
C ASN A 139 7.48 -4.45 -17.43
N ALA A 140 8.34 -5.47 -17.31
CA ALA A 140 9.33 -5.78 -18.32
C ALA A 140 8.73 -6.38 -19.60
N VAL A 141 7.51 -6.92 -19.54
CA VAL A 141 6.80 -7.52 -20.68
C VAL A 141 6.55 -6.50 -21.79
N LEU A 142 6.56 -5.20 -21.48
CA LEU A 142 6.53 -4.13 -22.49
C LEU A 142 7.66 -4.26 -23.51
N LEU A 143 8.82 -4.75 -23.09
CA LEU A 143 9.99 -4.92 -23.95
C LEU A 143 9.95 -6.21 -24.76
N GLU A 144 9.06 -7.16 -24.46
CA GLU A 144 8.85 -8.35 -25.30
C GLU A 144 8.01 -7.98 -26.53
N GLY A 145 7.06 -7.04 -26.39
CA GLY A 145 6.20 -6.59 -27.47
C GLY A 145 6.90 -5.76 -28.55
N SER A 146 6.30 -5.67 -29.74
CA SER A 146 6.75 -4.78 -30.82
C SER A 146 6.65 -3.30 -30.41
N LEU A 147 7.63 -2.48 -30.77
CA LEU A 147 7.57 -1.03 -30.52
C LEU A 147 6.32 -0.42 -31.15
N ALA A 148 6.11 -0.65 -32.45
CA ALA A 148 4.97 -0.09 -33.19
C ALA A 148 3.62 -0.66 -32.71
N ASN A 149 3.48 -1.99 -32.73
CA ASN A 149 2.18 -2.63 -32.52
C ASN A 149 1.80 -2.75 -31.03
N CYS A 150 2.77 -2.68 -30.12
CA CYS A 150 2.52 -2.81 -28.68
C CYS A 150 2.58 -1.46 -27.97
N ILE A 151 3.73 -0.79 -28.00
CA ILE A 151 4.00 0.38 -27.15
C ILE A 151 3.38 1.64 -27.76
N ILE A 152 3.69 1.95 -29.02
CA ILE A 152 3.20 3.16 -29.71
C ILE A 152 1.67 3.14 -29.79
N ARG A 153 1.09 2.04 -30.28
CA ARG A 153 -0.37 1.88 -30.36
C ARG A 153 -1.08 2.16 -29.03
N ARG A 154 -0.52 1.71 -27.91
CA ARG A 154 -1.12 1.93 -26.59
C ARG A 154 -0.93 3.36 -26.10
N HIS A 155 0.22 3.96 -26.39
CA HIS A 155 0.43 5.39 -26.14
C HIS A 155 -0.61 6.22 -26.90
N ASP A 156 -0.86 5.93 -28.17
CA ASP A 156 -1.83 6.66 -28.99
C ASP A 156 -3.27 6.51 -28.49
N ILE A 157 -3.65 5.31 -28.03
CA ILE A 157 -4.94 5.07 -27.35
C ILE A 157 -5.04 5.98 -26.12
N LEU A 158 -4.05 5.94 -25.22
CA LEU A 158 -4.05 6.77 -24.01
C LEU A 158 -4.13 8.26 -24.35
N LYS A 159 -3.36 8.73 -25.33
CA LYS A 159 -3.34 10.12 -25.78
C LYS A 159 -4.71 10.56 -26.29
N THR A 160 -5.36 9.72 -27.10
CA THR A 160 -6.71 9.96 -27.64
C THR A 160 -7.75 10.06 -26.54
N LEU A 161 -7.67 9.17 -25.53
CA LEU A 161 -8.66 9.09 -24.46
C LEU A 161 -8.48 10.20 -23.41
N LEU A 162 -7.24 10.51 -23.03
CA LEU A 162 -6.93 11.43 -21.94
C LEU A 162 -6.85 12.89 -22.38
N LYS A 163 -6.40 13.15 -23.62
CA LYS A 163 -6.24 14.51 -24.18
C LYS A 163 -5.35 15.45 -23.35
N ASP A 164 -4.51 14.88 -22.49
CA ASP A 164 -3.63 15.59 -21.55
C ASP A 164 -2.35 14.78 -21.39
N GLN A 165 -1.20 15.40 -21.66
CA GLN A 165 0.09 14.71 -21.67
C GLN A 165 0.50 14.24 -20.27
N ASP A 166 0.24 15.02 -19.23
CA ASP A 166 0.60 14.66 -17.86
C ASP A 166 -0.24 13.48 -17.37
N LYS A 167 -1.51 13.41 -17.77
CA LYS A 167 -2.37 12.25 -17.51
C LYS A 167 -1.89 11.01 -18.25
N VAL A 168 -1.45 11.14 -19.51
CA VAL A 168 -0.87 10.02 -20.28
C VAL A 168 0.36 9.46 -19.57
N LEU A 169 1.28 10.34 -19.15
CA LEU A 169 2.47 9.96 -18.40
C LEU A 169 2.10 9.33 -17.05
N THR A 170 1.09 9.86 -16.38
CA THR A 170 0.56 9.28 -15.12
C THR A 170 0.04 7.86 -15.32
N ALA A 171 -0.68 7.58 -16.42
CA ALA A 171 -1.20 6.25 -16.72
C ALA A 171 -0.06 5.24 -16.97
N TRP A 172 1.00 5.64 -17.67
CA TRP A 172 2.21 4.82 -17.84
C TRP A 172 2.86 4.48 -16.50
N LYS A 173 2.98 5.46 -15.60
CA LYS A 173 3.68 5.29 -14.31
C LYS A 173 2.90 4.46 -13.29
N ARG A 174 1.57 4.58 -13.22
CA ARG A 174 0.77 4.00 -12.12
C ARG A 174 0.41 2.54 -12.29
N VAL A 175 0.09 2.08 -13.51
CA VAL A 175 -0.33 0.68 -13.72
C VAL A 175 0.39 0.03 -14.91
N PRO A 176 1.73 -0.13 -14.85
CA PRO A 176 2.51 -0.62 -15.99
C PRO A 176 2.03 -1.96 -16.54
N TRP A 177 1.62 -2.90 -15.66
CA TRP A 177 1.26 -4.27 -16.04
C TRP A 177 -0.04 -4.39 -16.85
N CYS A 178 -1.03 -3.52 -16.65
CA CYS A 178 -2.25 -3.53 -17.46
C CYS A 178 -1.97 -3.13 -18.91
N LEU A 179 -0.94 -2.30 -19.12
CA LEU A 179 -0.53 -1.81 -20.44
C LEU A 179 0.08 -2.90 -21.33
N THR A 180 0.27 -4.13 -20.87
CA THR A 180 0.66 -5.24 -21.76
C THR A 180 -0.50 -6.16 -22.12
N GLY A 181 -1.63 -6.07 -21.41
CA GLY A 181 -2.80 -6.89 -21.68
C GLY A 181 -3.50 -6.56 -22.99
N ARG A 182 -4.29 -7.52 -23.48
CA ARG A 182 -5.21 -7.32 -24.61
C ARG A 182 -6.35 -6.36 -24.27
N GLY A 183 -6.79 -6.30 -22.99
CA GLY A 183 -7.90 -5.43 -22.57
C GLY A 183 -7.72 -3.94 -22.86
N VAL A 184 -6.48 -3.43 -22.91
CA VAL A 184 -6.20 -2.03 -23.32
C VAL A 184 -6.57 -1.77 -24.77
N VAL A 185 -6.39 -2.78 -25.62
CA VAL A 185 -6.70 -2.70 -27.05
C VAL A 185 -8.18 -2.99 -27.28
N ASP A 186 -8.70 -4.03 -26.61
CA ASP A 186 -9.99 -4.62 -26.93
C ASP A 186 -11.16 -3.96 -26.17
N HIS A 187 -10.92 -3.42 -24.97
CA HIS A 187 -11.99 -2.97 -24.07
C HIS A 187 -11.88 -1.54 -23.60
N LEU A 188 -10.68 -0.98 -23.49
CA LEU A 188 -10.49 0.37 -22.94
C LEU A 188 -11.27 1.44 -23.72
N VAL A 189 -11.16 1.44 -25.06
CA VAL A 189 -11.86 2.42 -25.90
C VAL A 189 -13.38 2.23 -25.83
N PRO A 190 -13.94 1.02 -25.99
CA PRO A 190 -15.37 0.78 -25.77
C PRO A 190 -15.88 1.23 -24.39
N ASN A 191 -15.16 0.88 -23.31
CA ASN A 191 -15.56 1.23 -21.94
C ASN A 191 -15.54 2.74 -21.71
N VAL A 192 -14.48 3.42 -22.16
CA VAL A 192 -14.39 4.88 -22.03
C VAL A 192 -15.46 5.58 -22.88
N THR A 193 -15.77 5.04 -24.06
CA THR A 193 -16.85 5.55 -24.92
C THR A 193 -18.20 5.39 -24.23
N PHE A 194 -18.42 4.26 -23.56
CA PHE A 194 -19.64 4.02 -22.80
C PHE A 194 -19.79 4.96 -21.60
N ILE A 195 -18.75 5.16 -20.79
CA ILE A 195 -18.86 6.11 -19.65
C ILE A 195 -19.15 7.53 -20.11
N ARG A 196 -18.61 7.95 -21.27
CA ARG A 196 -18.92 9.25 -21.88
C ARG A 196 -20.38 9.33 -22.29
N ARG A 197 -20.91 8.27 -22.90
CA ARG A 197 -22.32 8.19 -23.30
C ARG A 197 -23.28 8.33 -22.12
N VAL A 198 -22.95 7.74 -20.96
CA VAL A 198 -23.76 7.88 -19.74
C VAL A 198 -23.55 9.23 -19.02
N GLY A 199 -22.73 10.14 -19.57
CA GLY A 199 -22.57 11.51 -19.07
C GLY A 199 -21.39 11.74 -18.14
N ALA A 200 -20.41 10.82 -18.08
CA ALA A 200 -19.21 11.03 -17.27
C ALA A 200 -18.27 12.09 -17.91
N PRO A 201 -17.84 13.13 -17.17
CA PRO A 201 -16.97 14.18 -17.68
C PRO A 201 -15.54 13.67 -17.92
N GLN A 202 -14.75 14.44 -18.66
CA GLN A 202 -13.35 14.12 -18.95
C GLN A 202 -12.50 13.92 -17.67
N ALA A 203 -12.84 14.60 -16.57
CA ALA A 203 -12.21 14.39 -15.26
C ALA A 203 -12.43 12.95 -14.74
N SER A 204 -13.65 12.40 -14.86
CA SER A 204 -13.98 11.02 -14.49
C SER A 204 -13.28 10.01 -15.39
N VAL A 205 -13.22 10.28 -16.70
CA VAL A 205 -12.43 9.46 -17.66
C VAL A 205 -10.96 9.42 -17.25
N SER A 206 -10.38 10.59 -16.98
CA SER A 206 -8.98 10.70 -16.56
C SER A 206 -8.74 9.97 -15.24
N HIS A 207 -9.67 10.08 -14.30
CA HIS A 207 -9.58 9.37 -13.03
C HIS A 207 -9.62 7.85 -13.20
N LEU A 208 -10.54 7.33 -14.02
CA LEU A 208 -10.66 5.91 -14.34
C LEU A 208 -9.37 5.38 -14.98
N VAL A 209 -8.88 6.04 -16.04
CA VAL A 209 -7.73 5.57 -16.82
C VAL A 209 -6.41 5.71 -16.04
N CYS A 210 -6.22 6.79 -15.28
CA CYS A 210 -4.96 7.01 -14.55
C CYS A 210 -4.84 6.23 -13.23
N ASN A 211 -5.96 5.97 -12.54
CA ASN A 211 -5.94 5.34 -11.20
C ASN A 211 -6.46 3.91 -11.19
N ASN A 212 -7.34 3.56 -12.14
CA ASN A 212 -8.10 2.34 -12.14
C ASN A 212 -8.04 1.66 -13.51
N LEU A 213 -6.86 1.67 -14.16
CA LEU A 213 -6.68 1.18 -15.54
C LEU A 213 -7.14 -0.28 -15.72
N ALA A 214 -6.92 -1.13 -14.72
CA ALA A 214 -7.40 -2.51 -14.73
C ALA A 214 -8.93 -2.59 -14.91
N VAL A 215 -9.67 -1.74 -14.21
CA VAL A 215 -11.14 -1.62 -14.31
C VAL A 215 -11.53 -1.05 -15.67
N ALA A 216 -10.81 -0.03 -16.15
CA ALA A 216 -11.04 0.55 -17.46
C ALA A 216 -10.87 -0.48 -18.60
N CYS A 217 -10.03 -1.50 -18.39
CA CYS A 217 -9.74 -2.57 -19.34
C CYS A 217 -10.53 -3.87 -19.07
N ALA A 218 -11.49 -3.85 -18.14
CA ALA A 218 -12.36 -5.00 -17.89
C ALA A 218 -13.16 -5.36 -19.15
N GLU A 219 -13.56 -6.62 -19.27
CA GLU A 219 -14.42 -7.09 -20.35
C GLU A 219 -15.63 -6.17 -20.52
N HIS A 220 -15.91 -5.76 -21.76
CA HIS A 220 -16.86 -4.69 -22.04
C HIS A 220 -18.27 -4.95 -21.49
N SER A 221 -18.78 -6.17 -21.64
CA SER A 221 -20.07 -6.63 -21.11
C SER A 221 -20.15 -6.42 -19.59
N LYS A 222 -19.20 -6.99 -18.84
CA LYS A 222 -19.12 -6.86 -17.37
C LYS A 222 -18.98 -5.42 -16.91
N PHE A 223 -18.23 -4.61 -17.66
CA PHE A 223 -18.06 -3.20 -17.35
C PHE A 223 -19.38 -2.42 -17.54
N VAL A 224 -20.12 -2.71 -18.61
CA VAL A 224 -21.43 -2.12 -18.87
C VAL A 224 -22.42 -2.48 -17.76
N ASP A 225 -22.52 -3.77 -17.42
CA ASP A 225 -23.41 -4.25 -16.34
C ASP A 225 -23.10 -3.57 -15.01
N ALA A 226 -21.81 -3.45 -14.67
CA ALA A 226 -21.39 -2.78 -13.44
C ALA A 226 -21.75 -1.29 -13.42
N VAL A 227 -21.57 -0.59 -14.54
CA VAL A 227 -21.95 0.82 -14.68
C VAL A 227 -23.44 1.01 -14.52
N GLU A 228 -24.28 0.19 -15.17
CA GLU A 228 -25.73 0.30 -15.05
C GLU A 228 -26.19 0.01 -13.61
N LYS A 229 -25.65 -1.04 -12.98
CA LYS A 229 -25.93 -1.34 -11.57
C LYS A 229 -25.56 -0.17 -10.65
N VAL A 230 -24.44 0.50 -10.89
CA VAL A 230 -24.03 1.69 -10.11
C VAL A 230 -24.98 2.87 -10.33
N ARG A 231 -25.53 3.04 -11.55
CA ARG A 231 -26.57 4.05 -11.82
C ARG A 231 -27.86 3.74 -11.10
N GLU A 232 -28.31 2.48 -11.10
CA GLU A 232 -29.49 2.01 -10.35
C GLU A 232 -29.32 2.23 -8.84
N MET A 233 -28.10 2.09 -8.33
CA MET A 233 -27.76 2.44 -6.95
C MET A 233 -27.76 3.95 -6.68
N GLY A 234 -28.07 4.81 -7.65
CA GLY A 234 -28.22 6.26 -7.45
C GLY A 234 -26.93 7.06 -7.51
N PHE A 235 -25.84 6.51 -8.08
CA PHE A 235 -24.64 7.31 -8.33
C PHE A 235 -24.80 8.14 -9.59
N GLU A 236 -24.46 9.42 -9.47
CA GLU A 236 -24.49 10.35 -10.59
C GLU A 236 -23.21 10.26 -11.44
N PRO A 237 -23.30 9.99 -12.75
CA PRO A 237 -22.12 9.80 -13.62
C PRO A 237 -21.12 10.95 -13.64
N HIS A 238 -21.55 12.16 -13.29
CA HIS A 238 -20.70 13.35 -13.30
C HIS A 238 -19.77 13.49 -12.08
N LYS A 239 -19.92 12.66 -11.05
CA LYS A 239 -19.10 12.69 -9.83
C LYS A 239 -18.00 11.62 -9.88
N ILE A 240 -16.83 11.91 -9.29
CA ILE A 240 -15.75 10.90 -9.15
C ILE A 240 -16.19 9.69 -8.32
N ALA A 241 -17.11 9.88 -7.36
CA ALA A 241 -17.69 8.80 -6.57
C ALA A 241 -18.33 7.70 -7.44
N PHE A 242 -18.89 8.05 -8.61
CA PHE A 242 -19.40 7.09 -9.58
C PHE A 242 -18.30 6.16 -10.09
N ILE A 243 -17.13 6.70 -10.46
CA ILE A 243 -15.99 5.88 -10.92
C ILE A 243 -15.45 4.99 -9.81
N GLU A 244 -15.40 5.49 -8.57
CA GLU A 244 -15.01 4.67 -7.43
C GLU A 244 -16.02 3.53 -7.18
N ALA A 245 -17.32 3.78 -7.32
CA ALA A 245 -18.33 2.73 -7.22
C ALA A 245 -18.23 1.69 -8.34
N VAL A 246 -18.04 2.11 -9.60
CA VAL A 246 -17.82 1.20 -10.74
C VAL A 246 -16.60 0.31 -10.49
N LYS A 247 -15.50 0.89 -10.01
CA LYS A 247 -14.30 0.15 -9.62
C LYS A 247 -14.61 -0.94 -8.61
N VAL A 248 -15.41 -0.64 -7.58
CA VAL A 248 -15.78 -1.63 -6.57
C VAL A 248 -16.64 -2.73 -7.17
N VAL A 249 -17.69 -2.39 -7.93
CA VAL A 249 -18.62 -3.37 -8.51
C VAL A 249 -17.92 -4.29 -9.52
N VAL A 250 -17.06 -3.75 -10.40
CA VAL A 250 -16.28 -4.56 -11.36
C VAL A 250 -15.31 -5.50 -10.63
N GLY A 251 -14.74 -5.05 -9.50
CA GLY A 251 -13.72 -5.79 -8.75
C GLY A 251 -14.26 -6.77 -7.71
N THR A 252 -15.59 -6.86 -7.53
CA THR A 252 -16.21 -7.64 -6.45
C THR A 252 -17.17 -8.67 -7.04
N SER A 253 -16.99 -9.95 -6.73
CA SER A 253 -17.94 -10.99 -7.15
C SER A 253 -19.28 -10.83 -6.42
N LYS A 254 -20.34 -11.42 -6.97
CA LYS A 254 -21.68 -11.37 -6.36
C LYS A 254 -21.66 -11.98 -4.95
N GLU A 255 -21.01 -13.12 -4.78
CA GLU A 255 -20.91 -13.83 -3.51
C GLU A 255 -20.11 -13.02 -2.48
N ALA A 256 -19.01 -12.39 -2.92
CA ALA A 256 -18.23 -11.51 -2.06
C ALA A 256 -19.06 -10.30 -1.63
N TRP A 257 -19.84 -9.70 -2.54
CA TRP A 257 -20.72 -8.59 -2.22
C TRP A 257 -21.78 -8.98 -1.18
N GLU A 258 -22.45 -10.12 -1.35
CA GLU A 258 -23.48 -10.62 -0.43
C GLU A 258 -22.90 -10.87 0.97
N LYS A 259 -21.76 -11.56 1.08
CA LYS A 259 -21.08 -11.75 2.37
C LYS A 259 -20.70 -10.44 3.06
N ARG A 260 -20.31 -9.40 2.30
CA ARG A 260 -20.04 -8.06 2.88
C ARG A 260 -21.31 -7.47 3.48
N MET A 261 -22.43 -7.57 2.79
CA MET A 261 -23.72 -7.07 3.26
C MET A 261 -24.11 -7.78 4.56
N GLU A 262 -24.03 -9.12 4.60
CA GLU A 262 -24.32 -9.93 5.79
C GLU A 262 -23.46 -9.52 7.00
N VAL A 263 -22.18 -9.21 6.78
CA VAL A 263 -21.29 -8.72 7.84
C VAL A 263 -21.81 -7.41 8.45
N TYR A 264 -22.28 -6.47 7.63
CA TYR A 264 -22.86 -5.22 8.12
C TYR A 264 -24.23 -5.42 8.78
N GLU A 265 -25.05 -6.35 8.28
CA GLU A 265 -26.34 -6.72 8.88
C GLU A 265 -26.19 -7.26 10.31
N ARG A 266 -25.13 -8.02 10.59
CA ARG A 266 -24.79 -8.47 11.96
C ARG A 266 -24.52 -7.32 12.93
N TRP A 267 -24.28 -6.10 12.43
CA TRP A 267 -24.13 -4.89 13.22
C TRP A 267 -25.37 -3.97 13.17
N GLY A 268 -26.50 -4.51 12.71
CA GLY A 268 -27.80 -3.83 12.70
C GLY A 268 -28.00 -2.89 11.51
N TRP A 269 -27.19 -2.98 10.45
CA TRP A 269 -27.43 -2.22 9.22
C TRP A 269 -28.43 -2.97 8.35
N SER A 270 -29.48 -2.28 7.87
CA SER A 270 -30.32 -2.83 6.81
C SER A 270 -29.62 -2.78 5.45
N SER A 271 -30.15 -3.49 4.46
CA SER A 271 -29.64 -3.42 3.08
C SER A 271 -29.59 -1.97 2.55
N GLU A 272 -30.61 -1.15 2.82
CA GLU A 272 -30.62 0.25 2.40
C GLU A 272 -29.58 1.10 3.17
N MET A 273 -29.34 0.81 4.45
CA MET A 273 -28.25 1.46 5.20
C MET A 273 -26.90 1.12 4.58
N CYS A 274 -26.65 -0.15 4.23
CA CYS A 274 -25.44 -0.57 3.53
C CYS A 274 -25.27 0.13 2.18
N LEU A 275 -26.34 0.26 1.39
CA LEU A 275 -26.32 1.02 0.14
C LEU A 275 -26.03 2.51 0.37
N SER A 276 -26.61 3.11 1.42
CA SER A 276 -26.30 4.49 1.82
C SER A 276 -24.83 4.67 2.23
N ALA A 277 -24.25 3.71 2.95
CA ALA A 277 -22.83 3.68 3.28
C ALA A 277 -21.97 3.56 2.02
N PHE A 278 -22.34 2.66 1.09
CA PHE A 278 -21.67 2.48 -0.19
C PHE A 278 -21.69 3.76 -1.02
N ARG A 279 -22.82 4.48 -1.08
CA ARG A 279 -22.93 5.79 -1.76
C ARG A 279 -21.99 6.84 -1.19
N ARG A 280 -21.75 6.83 0.12
CA ARG A 280 -20.83 7.77 0.79
C ARG A 280 -19.37 7.38 0.60
N TYR A 281 -19.07 6.08 0.63
CA TYR A 281 -17.70 5.57 0.57
C TYR A 281 -17.69 4.16 -0.04
N PRO A 282 -17.62 4.03 -1.37
CA PRO A 282 -17.75 2.74 -2.05
C PRO A 282 -16.77 1.67 -1.56
N GLN A 283 -15.56 2.10 -1.18
CA GLN A 283 -14.49 1.21 -0.74
C GLN A 283 -14.82 0.49 0.58
N CYS A 284 -15.89 0.85 1.30
CA CYS A 284 -16.36 0.05 2.43
C CYS A 284 -16.69 -1.40 2.04
N MET A 285 -17.08 -1.64 0.79
CA MET A 285 -17.36 -2.99 0.27
C MET A 285 -16.09 -3.75 -0.15
N GLN A 286 -14.92 -3.10 -0.13
CA GLN A 286 -13.62 -3.74 -0.41
C GLN A 286 -12.84 -4.11 0.86
N ILE A 287 -13.31 -3.71 2.05
CA ILE A 287 -12.66 -4.02 3.33
C ILE A 287 -12.96 -5.48 3.70
N SER A 288 -11.94 -6.26 4.12
CA SER A 288 -12.09 -7.68 4.48
C SER A 288 -13.04 -7.94 5.65
N GLU A 289 -13.64 -9.15 5.73
CA GLU A 289 -14.80 -9.42 6.58
C GLU A 289 -14.33 -9.43 8.03
N GLU A 290 -13.21 -10.12 8.23
CA GLU A 290 -12.44 -10.13 9.45
C GLU A 290 -12.11 -8.71 9.93
N LYS A 291 -11.64 -7.83 9.05
CA LYS A 291 -11.29 -6.47 9.43
C LYS A 291 -12.51 -5.66 9.85
N VAL A 292 -13.61 -5.74 9.11
CA VAL A 292 -14.88 -5.08 9.48
C VAL A 292 -15.34 -5.60 10.84
N MET A 293 -15.39 -6.92 11.03
CA MET A 293 -15.83 -7.54 12.29
C MET A 293 -14.96 -7.13 13.49
N ARG A 294 -13.62 -7.15 13.36
CA ARG A 294 -12.69 -6.73 14.41
C ARG A 294 -12.86 -5.25 14.75
N THR A 295 -12.95 -4.40 13.73
CA THR A 295 -13.03 -2.95 13.91
C THR A 295 -14.38 -2.54 14.50
N MET A 296 -15.48 -3.11 14.01
CA MET A 296 -16.83 -2.86 14.53
C MET A 296 -16.95 -3.34 15.98
N ARG A 297 -16.39 -4.52 16.32
CA ARG A 297 -16.35 -4.99 17.72
C ARG A 297 -15.65 -3.98 18.61
N PHE A 298 -14.46 -3.52 18.23
CA PHE A 298 -13.74 -2.53 19.00
C PHE A 298 -14.52 -1.21 19.14
N LEU A 299 -14.97 -0.63 18.02
CA LEU A 299 -15.63 0.67 18.05
C LEU A 299 -16.98 0.63 18.78
N VAL A 300 -17.78 -0.42 18.56
CA VAL A 300 -19.15 -0.50 19.10
C VAL A 300 -19.19 -1.13 20.48
N LYS A 301 -18.52 -2.27 20.69
CA LYS A 301 -18.58 -3.00 21.96
C LYS A 301 -17.59 -2.47 22.99
N ASP A 302 -16.36 -2.18 22.59
CA ASP A 302 -15.30 -1.83 23.56
C ASP A 302 -15.27 -0.33 23.85
N ILE A 303 -15.43 0.50 22.82
CA ILE A 303 -15.38 1.97 22.92
C ILE A 303 -16.78 2.59 23.10
N GLY A 304 -17.84 1.89 22.70
CA GLY A 304 -19.22 2.34 22.86
C GLY A 304 -19.67 3.41 21.86
N TRP A 305 -19.07 3.47 20.65
CA TRP A 305 -19.62 4.26 19.55
C TRP A 305 -20.81 3.56 18.92
N SER A 306 -21.80 4.32 18.44
CA SER A 306 -22.95 3.69 17.78
C SER A 306 -22.58 3.17 16.39
N ALA A 307 -23.22 2.08 15.96
CA ALA A 307 -23.10 1.58 14.59
C ALA A 307 -23.62 2.62 13.57
N GLU A 308 -24.54 3.50 13.97
CA GLU A 308 -25.07 4.59 13.16
C GLU A 308 -24.04 5.71 12.92
N ASP A 309 -23.21 6.05 13.91
CA ASP A 309 -22.12 7.01 13.74
C ASP A 309 -21.08 6.52 12.73
N ILE A 310 -20.82 5.21 12.75
CA ILE A 310 -19.93 4.54 11.79
C ILE A 310 -20.57 4.56 10.40
N LEU A 311 -21.87 4.25 10.30
CA LEU A 311 -22.64 4.28 9.05
C LEU A 311 -22.55 5.64 8.34
N ARG A 312 -22.62 6.74 9.11
CA ARG A 312 -22.52 8.10 8.57
C ARG A 312 -21.15 8.38 7.95
N THR A 313 -20.11 7.64 8.35
CA THR A 313 -18.73 7.82 7.88
C THR A 313 -18.00 6.48 7.68
N PRO A 314 -18.40 5.63 6.71
CA PRO A 314 -17.89 4.25 6.60
C PRO A 314 -16.37 4.14 6.40
N GLY A 315 -15.74 5.21 5.90
CA GLY A 315 -14.30 5.33 5.76
C GLY A 315 -13.52 5.12 7.07
N VAL A 316 -14.13 5.28 8.25
CA VAL A 316 -13.47 5.00 9.54
C VAL A 316 -13.06 3.53 9.73
N LEU A 317 -13.62 2.62 8.93
CA LEU A 317 -13.26 1.20 8.93
C LEU A 317 -11.98 0.91 8.12
N SER A 318 -11.49 1.87 7.33
CA SER A 318 -10.37 1.67 6.40
C SER A 318 -8.99 1.74 7.04
N PRO A 319 -8.69 2.60 8.03
CA PRO A 319 -7.37 2.65 8.68
C PRO A 319 -7.00 1.33 9.38
N ASN A 320 -5.74 1.22 9.82
CA ASN A 320 -5.29 0.06 10.58
C ASN A 320 -5.89 0.11 12.00
N LEU A 321 -6.46 -1.00 12.47
CA LEU A 321 -7.16 -1.05 13.75
C LEU A 321 -6.19 -0.76 14.89
N GLU A 322 -5.10 -1.52 14.97
CA GLU A 322 -4.15 -1.50 16.09
C GLU A 322 -3.25 -0.26 16.06
N LYS A 323 -2.75 0.14 14.88
CA LYS A 323 -1.80 1.25 14.73
C LYS A 323 -2.45 2.63 14.62
N THR A 324 -3.76 2.70 14.34
CA THR A 324 -4.40 3.99 14.07
C THR A 324 -5.71 4.15 14.81
N ILE A 325 -6.65 3.20 14.68
CA ILE A 325 -7.98 3.38 15.26
C ILE A 325 -7.92 3.32 16.79
N MET A 326 -7.30 2.29 17.34
CA MET A 326 -7.22 2.08 18.79
C MET A 326 -6.52 3.25 19.51
N PRO A 327 -5.27 3.64 19.18
CA PRO A 327 -4.56 4.70 19.90
C PRO A 327 -5.32 6.02 19.90
N ARG A 328 -5.95 6.35 18.75
CA ARG A 328 -6.71 7.59 18.60
C ARG A 328 -8.02 7.57 19.36
N CYS A 329 -8.73 6.45 19.39
CA CYS A 329 -9.93 6.29 20.20
C CYS A 329 -9.64 6.48 21.69
N TYR A 330 -8.55 5.91 22.19
CA TYR A 330 -8.21 6.00 23.62
C TYR A 330 -7.82 7.42 24.05
N VAL A 331 -6.98 8.10 23.26
CA VAL A 331 -6.67 9.52 23.48
C VAL A 331 -7.95 10.36 23.54
N VAL A 332 -8.84 10.20 22.55
CA VAL A 332 -10.09 10.97 22.49
C VAL A 332 -11.01 10.64 23.66
N LYS A 333 -11.12 9.36 24.07
CA LYS A 333 -11.89 8.97 25.25
C LYS A 333 -11.33 9.57 26.54
N ALA A 334 -10.01 9.59 26.71
CA ALA A 334 -9.37 10.21 27.88
C ALA A 334 -9.58 11.74 27.95
N LEU A 335 -9.67 12.40 26.79
CA LEU A 335 -10.01 13.83 26.70
C LEU A 335 -11.50 14.07 26.99
N MET A 336 -12.40 13.22 26.47
CA MET A 336 -13.84 13.31 26.72
C MET A 336 -14.16 13.13 28.19
N SER A 337 -13.55 12.15 28.86
CA SER A 337 -13.79 11.88 30.28
C SER A 337 -13.38 13.04 31.19
N ARG A 338 -12.42 13.87 30.74
CA ARG A 338 -11.96 15.08 31.44
C ARG A 338 -12.68 16.35 31.02
N GLY A 339 -13.71 16.24 30.18
CA GLY A 339 -14.45 17.40 29.65
C GLY A 339 -13.62 18.33 28.76
N LEU A 340 -12.45 17.89 28.28
CA LEU A 340 -11.55 18.72 27.45
C LEU A 340 -12.01 18.81 26.00
N ILE A 341 -12.82 17.84 25.56
CA ILE A 341 -13.50 17.83 24.26
C ILE A 341 -14.95 17.36 24.44
N LYS A 342 -15.81 17.72 23.48
CA LYS A 342 -17.24 17.38 23.52
C LYS A 342 -17.44 15.87 23.40
N SER A 343 -18.38 15.32 24.17
CA SER A 343 -18.79 13.90 24.11
C SER A 343 -19.31 13.49 22.73
N GLY A 344 -20.01 14.38 22.02
CA GLY A 344 -20.50 14.18 20.65
C GLY A 344 -19.48 14.45 19.54
N THR A 345 -18.17 14.34 19.81
CA THR A 345 -17.14 14.56 18.77
C THR A 345 -17.25 13.48 17.70
N ARG A 346 -17.43 13.88 16.44
CA ARG A 346 -17.59 12.96 15.31
C ARG A 346 -16.37 12.05 15.16
N ILE A 347 -16.60 10.75 15.03
CA ILE A 347 -15.53 9.74 14.88
C ILE A 347 -14.54 10.04 13.73
N SER A 348 -15.06 10.53 12.60
CA SER A 348 -14.25 10.89 11.44
C SER A 348 -13.25 12.03 11.72
N SER A 349 -13.53 12.91 12.68
CA SER A 349 -12.70 14.08 12.99
C SER A 349 -11.32 13.74 13.55
N PHE A 350 -11.16 12.54 14.10
CA PHE A 350 -9.90 12.04 14.64
C PHE A 350 -9.40 10.76 13.98
N ILE A 351 -10.26 9.93 13.38
CA ILE A 351 -9.82 8.70 12.71
C ILE A 351 -9.25 8.95 11.31
N ILE A 352 -9.87 9.83 10.51
CA ILE A 352 -9.56 9.97 9.07
C ILE A 352 -8.47 11.03 8.81
N ILE A 353 -8.04 11.77 9.84
CA ILE A 353 -7.01 12.81 9.70
C ILE A 353 -5.59 12.21 9.65
N THR A 354 -4.62 13.00 9.18
CA THR A 354 -3.21 12.59 9.19
C THR A 354 -2.68 12.47 10.61
N GLU A 355 -1.58 11.73 10.79
CA GLU A 355 -0.95 11.55 12.10
C GLU A 355 -0.50 12.88 12.70
N GLU A 356 0.10 13.75 11.89
CA GLU A 356 0.58 15.07 12.32
C GLU A 356 -0.59 15.91 12.85
N LYS A 357 -1.69 15.97 12.09
CA LYS A 357 -2.90 16.69 12.50
C LYS A 357 -3.53 16.09 13.76
N PHE A 358 -3.47 14.76 13.92
CA PHE A 358 -3.99 14.10 15.12
C PHE A 358 -3.18 14.49 16.36
N LEU A 359 -1.86 14.35 16.28
CA LEU A 359 -0.94 14.68 17.35
C LEU A 359 -1.05 16.15 17.76
N GLU A 360 -1.11 17.06 16.79
CA GLU A 360 -1.28 18.49 17.04
C GLU A 360 -2.60 18.78 17.79
N ARG A 361 -3.72 18.28 17.25
CA ARG A 361 -5.07 18.66 17.72
C ARG A 361 -5.50 17.99 19.00
N TYR A 362 -5.12 16.73 19.20
CA TYR A 362 -5.62 15.90 20.29
C TYR A 362 -4.54 15.53 21.30
N VAL A 363 -3.25 15.70 21.00
CA VAL A 363 -2.18 15.37 21.94
C VAL A 363 -1.45 16.61 22.41
N ALA A 364 -0.67 17.26 21.55
CA ALA A 364 0.17 18.41 21.89
C ALA A 364 -0.64 19.56 22.52
N ARG A 365 -1.83 19.86 21.98
CA ARG A 365 -2.75 20.88 22.50
C ARG A 365 -3.14 20.66 23.97
N PHE A 366 -3.26 19.41 24.39
CA PHE A 366 -3.73 19.04 25.73
C PHE A 366 -2.62 18.46 26.61
N GLN A 367 -1.40 18.35 26.10
CA GLN A 367 -0.26 17.73 26.77
C GLN A 367 0.01 18.35 28.16
N LYS A 368 -0.12 19.66 28.31
CA LYS A 368 0.05 20.33 29.62
C LYS A 368 -1.04 19.96 30.64
N ARG A 369 -2.24 19.65 30.17
CA ARG A 369 -3.39 19.28 31.01
C ARG A 369 -3.47 17.77 31.27
N VAL A 370 -2.97 16.97 30.33
CA VAL A 370 -2.92 15.52 30.42
C VAL A 370 -1.54 15.07 29.90
N PRO A 371 -0.51 15.08 30.76
CA PRO A 371 0.88 14.76 30.36
C PRO A 371 1.05 13.36 29.74
N LEU A 372 0.15 12.43 30.04
CA LEU A 372 0.23 11.04 29.60
C LEU A 372 -0.36 10.77 28.21
N LEU A 373 -0.87 11.78 27.49
CA LEU A 373 -1.54 11.55 26.19
C LEU A 373 -0.60 10.96 25.12
N MET A 374 0.66 11.40 25.10
CA MET A 374 1.66 10.82 24.20
C MET A 374 1.96 9.36 24.55
N ASP A 375 1.95 9.01 25.84
CA ASP A 375 2.19 7.63 26.28
C ASP A 375 1.00 6.74 25.92
N ILE A 376 -0.24 7.21 26.13
CA ILE A 376 -1.46 6.54 25.68
C ILE A 376 -1.44 6.29 24.17
N TYR A 377 -0.97 7.27 23.39
CA TYR A 377 -0.86 7.14 21.94
C TYR A 377 0.21 6.10 21.51
N ARG A 378 1.32 5.99 22.25
CA ARG A 378 2.48 5.15 21.90
C ARG A 378 2.38 3.71 22.39
N VAL A 379 1.94 3.48 23.63
CA VAL A 379 1.91 2.15 24.28
C VAL A 379 1.07 1.14 23.50
N ILE A 380 0.13 1.61 22.69
CA ILE A 380 -0.82 0.78 21.95
C ILE A 380 -0.30 0.44 20.53
N GLY A 381 0.81 1.06 20.12
CA GLY A 381 1.47 0.81 18.83
C GLY A 381 2.48 -0.34 18.82
N THR A 382 2.80 -0.94 19.97
CA THR A 382 3.85 -1.95 20.11
C THR A 382 3.35 -3.24 20.77
N ASP A 383 3.56 -4.37 20.07
CA ASP A 383 3.08 -5.73 20.39
C ASP A 383 3.66 -6.38 21.68
N LEU A 384 4.38 -5.67 22.56
CA LEU A 384 5.14 -6.32 23.66
C LEU A 384 4.88 -5.83 25.09
N GLU A 385 4.11 -4.76 25.32
CA GLU A 385 3.99 -4.15 26.67
C GLU A 385 2.63 -4.33 27.35
N THR A 386 1.65 -4.94 26.67
CA THR A 386 0.29 -5.12 27.21
C THR A 386 0.22 -6.14 28.35
N VAL A 387 1.09 -7.15 28.36
CA VAL A 387 1.12 -8.18 29.42
C VAL A 387 1.79 -7.67 30.69
N VAL A 388 2.91 -6.96 30.55
CA VAL A 388 3.67 -6.39 31.68
C VAL A 388 2.87 -5.27 32.36
N PHE A 389 2.21 -4.41 31.58
CA PHE A 389 1.36 -3.34 32.11
C PHE A 389 0.12 -3.88 32.85
N ALA A 390 -0.51 -4.95 32.33
CA ALA A 390 -1.64 -5.60 32.99
C ALA A 390 -1.24 -6.28 34.32
N ASP A 391 -0.05 -6.89 34.38
CA ASP A 391 0.45 -7.55 35.60
C ASP A 391 0.94 -6.54 36.66
N ALA A 392 1.51 -5.40 36.22
CA ALA A 392 1.86 -4.28 37.10
C ALA A 392 0.60 -3.64 37.72
N LEU A 393 -0.47 -3.45 36.94
CA LEU A 393 -1.76 -2.98 37.45
C LEU A 393 -2.37 -3.98 38.44
N ARG A 394 -2.33 -5.29 38.15
CA ARG A 394 -2.81 -6.35 39.03
C ARG A 394 -2.10 -6.33 40.39
N LYS A 395 -0.76 -6.23 40.39
CA LYS A 395 0.04 -6.15 41.63
C LYS A 395 -0.27 -4.89 42.43
N HIS A 396 -0.51 -3.76 41.77
CA HIS A 396 -0.88 -2.54 42.45
C HIS A 396 -2.24 -2.64 43.16
N PHE A 397 -3.27 -3.16 42.49
CA PHE A 397 -4.60 -3.35 43.10
C PHE A 397 -4.56 -4.35 44.27
N GLN A 398 -3.69 -5.35 44.24
CA GLN A 398 -3.47 -6.26 45.37
C GLN A 398 -2.77 -5.57 46.55
N ALA A 399 -1.87 -4.64 46.28
CA ALA A 399 -1.18 -3.86 47.31
C ALA A 399 -2.09 -2.81 47.96
N THR A 400 -2.94 -2.11 47.19
CA THR A 400 -3.94 -1.16 47.73
C THR A 400 -5.03 -1.86 48.51
N LYS A 401 -5.43 -3.09 48.13
CA LYS A 401 -6.35 -3.92 48.92
C LYS A 401 -5.77 -4.31 50.29
N LYS A 402 -4.46 -4.63 50.35
CA LYS A 402 -3.75 -4.86 51.63
C LYS A 402 -3.67 -3.60 52.50
N GLN A 403 -3.59 -2.41 51.92
CA GLN A 403 -3.58 -1.13 52.67
C GLN A 403 -4.98 -0.74 53.17
N GLN A 404 -6.05 -1.06 52.43
CA GLN A 404 -7.44 -0.85 52.88
C GLN A 404 -7.83 -1.77 54.04
N ASP A 405 -7.31 -3.01 54.09
CA ASP A 405 -7.53 -3.91 55.24
C ASP A 405 -6.80 -3.46 56.53
N THR A 406 -5.95 -2.43 56.47
CA THR A 406 -5.23 -1.89 57.66
C THR A 406 -5.71 -0.50 58.10
N SER A 407 -6.73 0.07 57.46
CA SER A 407 -7.33 1.34 57.88
C SER A 407 -8.83 1.36 57.59
N ALA A 408 -9.57 0.58 58.36
CA ALA A 408 -11.02 0.67 58.38
C ALA A 408 -11.47 1.95 59.08
N GLN A 409 -11.72 3.02 58.32
CA GLN A 409 -12.84 3.93 58.58
C GLN A 409 -13.06 4.90 57.41
N GLN A 410 -14.28 4.84 56.88
CA GLN A 410 -14.92 5.77 55.94
C GLN A 410 -14.47 5.74 54.47
N VAL A 411 -14.97 4.77 53.70
CA VAL A 411 -15.64 4.97 52.39
C VAL A 411 -16.52 3.74 52.14
N GLU A 412 -17.81 3.82 52.46
CA GLU A 412 -18.82 2.96 51.81
C GLU A 412 -19.22 3.61 50.47
N ASP A 413 -19.69 2.78 49.54
CA ASP A 413 -20.23 3.11 48.21
C ASP A 413 -19.31 3.13 46.97
N ILE A 414 -18.33 2.23 46.86
CA ILE A 414 -18.02 1.62 45.54
C ILE A 414 -17.59 0.15 45.71
N GLN A 415 -18.54 -0.78 45.73
CA GLN A 415 -18.24 -2.20 45.52
C GLN A 415 -17.94 -2.46 44.04
N VAL A 416 -16.66 -2.38 43.65
CA VAL A 416 -16.19 -3.04 42.43
C VAL A 416 -16.01 -4.52 42.75
N ASP A 417 -16.86 -5.36 42.17
CA ASP A 417 -16.75 -6.81 42.31
C ASP A 417 -15.53 -7.34 41.52
N VAL A 418 -14.38 -7.36 42.21
CA VAL A 418 -13.07 -7.82 41.70
C VAL A 418 -13.09 -9.32 41.36
N SER A 419 -14.08 -10.09 41.84
CA SER A 419 -14.18 -11.52 41.55
C SER A 419 -14.50 -11.81 40.08
N LYS A 420 -15.06 -10.83 39.34
CA LYS A 420 -15.30 -10.92 37.90
C LYS A 420 -14.07 -10.65 37.03
N VAL A 421 -12.93 -10.29 37.63
CA VAL A 421 -11.64 -10.06 36.94
C VAL A 421 -10.79 -11.34 36.89
N VAL A 422 -11.25 -12.43 37.52
CA VAL A 422 -10.56 -13.73 37.48
C VAL A 422 -10.96 -14.48 36.21
N VAL A 423 -10.13 -14.40 35.16
CA VAL A 423 -10.14 -15.38 34.08
C VAL A 423 -9.03 -16.40 34.38
N PRO A 424 -9.32 -17.72 34.38
CA PRO A 424 -8.32 -18.74 34.64
C PRO A 424 -7.23 -18.71 33.58
N TYR A 425 -5.99 -18.83 34.02
CA TYR A 425 -4.81 -18.96 33.19
C TYR A 425 -4.87 -20.31 32.47
N THR A 426 -5.22 -20.31 31.19
CA THR A 426 -4.91 -21.44 30.30
C THR A 426 -4.26 -20.90 29.03
N GLU A 427 -3.13 -21.50 28.68
CA GLU A 427 -2.26 -21.15 27.57
C GLU A 427 -3.02 -21.16 26.24
N THR A 428 -3.65 -20.04 25.88
CA THR A 428 -4.03 -19.78 24.50
C THR A 428 -3.72 -18.32 24.18
N HIS A 429 -2.81 -18.12 23.22
CA HIS A 429 -2.46 -16.84 22.62
C HIS A 429 -3.69 -16.24 21.90
N ASN A 430 -4.61 -15.64 22.63
CA ASN A 430 -5.74 -14.93 22.05
C ASN A 430 -5.54 -13.41 22.18
N ARG A 431 -5.05 -12.79 21.10
CA ARG A 431 -4.90 -11.32 20.91
C ARG A 431 -6.14 -10.50 21.30
N GLY A 432 -7.31 -11.13 21.39
CA GLY A 432 -8.56 -10.50 21.80
C GLY A 432 -8.71 -10.24 23.30
N GLU A 433 -7.96 -10.91 24.17
CA GLU A 433 -8.14 -10.77 25.63
C GLU A 433 -7.35 -9.62 26.24
N GLY A 434 -6.12 -9.37 25.78
CA GLY A 434 -5.33 -8.19 26.22
C GLY A 434 -6.01 -6.86 25.87
N SER A 435 -6.72 -6.80 24.73
CA SER A 435 -7.49 -5.61 24.32
C SER A 435 -8.73 -5.39 25.20
N LYS A 436 -9.38 -6.47 25.68
CA LYS A 436 -10.52 -6.40 26.60
C LYS A 436 -10.09 -5.91 27.98
N ILE A 437 -8.97 -6.43 28.50
CA ILE A 437 -8.40 -6.02 29.80
C ILE A 437 -8.04 -4.53 29.76
N PHE A 438 -7.40 -4.07 28.68
CA PHE A 438 -7.05 -2.65 28.51
C PHE A 438 -8.28 -1.74 28.36
N ALA A 439 -9.32 -2.18 27.63
CA ALA A 439 -10.58 -1.45 27.53
C ALA A 439 -11.31 -1.35 28.88
N VAL A 440 -11.25 -2.39 29.72
CA VAL A 440 -11.78 -2.38 31.09
C VAL A 440 -10.99 -1.41 31.97
N ILE A 441 -9.65 -1.41 31.89
CA ILE A 441 -8.78 -0.49 32.64
C ILE A 441 -9.04 0.96 32.24
N ILE A 442 -9.13 1.27 30.94
CA ILE A 442 -9.43 2.63 30.49
C ILE A 442 -10.86 3.04 30.84
N ASN A 443 -11.85 2.16 30.73
CA ASN A 443 -13.21 2.46 31.17
C ASN A 443 -13.30 2.67 32.69
N ALA A 444 -12.49 1.96 33.49
CA ALA A 444 -12.35 2.21 34.92
C ALA A 444 -11.67 3.57 35.20
N MET A 445 -10.57 3.88 34.51
CA MET A 445 -9.89 5.19 34.59
C MET A 445 -10.80 6.36 34.20
N ILE A 446 -11.69 6.16 33.22
CA ILE A 446 -12.67 7.15 32.75
C ILE A 446 -13.77 7.38 33.79
N ARG A 447 -14.17 6.34 34.54
CA ARG A 447 -15.28 6.40 35.50
C ARG A 447 -14.89 6.99 36.86
N ILE A 448 -13.67 6.79 37.33
CA ILE A 448 -13.34 7.02 38.75
C ILE A 448 -12.84 8.46 39.01
N ASN A 449 -12.40 9.21 37.99
CA ASN A 449 -11.89 10.59 38.15
C ASN A 449 -10.89 10.74 39.33
N ASP A 450 -10.11 9.69 39.59
CA ASP A 450 -9.27 9.58 40.78
C ASP A 450 -7.79 9.74 40.41
N VAL A 451 -7.16 10.66 41.13
CA VAL A 451 -5.75 11.07 41.02
C VAL A 451 -4.80 9.89 41.34
N GLY A 452 -5.26 8.88 42.08
CA GLY A 452 -4.45 7.71 42.48
C GLY A 452 -3.95 6.86 41.32
N LEU A 453 -4.77 6.65 40.27
CA LEU A 453 -4.36 5.84 39.11
C LEU A 453 -3.44 6.60 38.14
N LEU A 454 -3.49 7.93 38.13
CA LEU A 454 -2.53 8.78 37.42
C LEU A 454 -1.14 8.69 38.05
N CYS A 455 -1.08 8.70 39.39
CA CYS A 455 0.16 8.53 40.15
C CYS A 455 0.81 7.16 39.86
N LEU A 456 -0.02 6.13 39.62
CA LEU A 456 0.48 4.80 39.26
C LEU A 456 1.11 4.73 37.87
N MET A 457 0.49 5.36 36.87
CA MET A 457 1.08 5.48 35.54
C MET A 457 2.38 6.30 35.56
N GLU A 458 2.42 7.39 36.35
CA GLU A 458 3.63 8.20 36.54
C GLU A 458 4.76 7.40 37.18
N THR A 459 4.46 6.58 38.18
CA THR A 459 5.42 5.70 38.86
C THR A 459 5.95 4.61 37.92
N TYR A 460 5.09 4.01 37.10
CA TYR A 460 5.48 2.99 36.11
C TYR A 460 6.35 3.58 34.98
N LEU A 461 5.96 4.73 34.41
CA LEU A 461 6.71 5.40 33.36
C LEU A 461 8.05 5.97 33.85
N ASN A 462 8.12 6.40 35.12
CA ASN A 462 9.37 6.82 35.74
C ASN A 462 10.28 5.63 36.11
N GLY A 463 9.72 4.50 36.56
CA GLY A 463 10.48 3.26 36.81
C GLY A 463 11.13 2.70 35.55
N ALA A 464 10.44 2.74 34.41
CA ALA A 464 10.98 2.29 33.11
C ALA A 464 12.13 3.17 32.57
N LYS A 465 12.27 4.42 33.05
CA LYS A 465 13.42 5.28 32.73
C LYS A 465 14.67 4.93 33.55
N VAL A 466 14.51 4.38 34.76
CA VAL A 466 15.62 4.10 35.68
C VAL A 466 16.40 2.85 35.26
N GLU A 467 15.78 1.87 34.61
CA GLU A 467 16.47 0.67 34.11
C GLU A 467 17.40 0.91 32.90
N LYS A 468 17.44 2.13 32.34
CA LYS A 468 18.31 2.48 31.20
C LYS A 468 19.57 3.29 31.54
N LEU A 469 19.93 3.42 32.81
CA LEU A 469 21.22 3.98 33.22
C LEU A 469 21.97 2.97 34.10
N SER A 470 22.81 2.15 33.46
CA SER A 470 23.85 1.35 34.13
C SER A 470 24.93 2.24 34.73
N PRO A 471 25.58 1.80 35.82
CA PRO A 471 27.03 1.63 35.73
C PRO A 471 27.55 0.31 36.30
N LYS A 472 28.41 -0.32 35.49
CA LYS A 472 29.61 -1.12 35.81
C LYS A 472 30.08 -1.20 37.29
N VAL A 473 30.43 -2.46 37.65
CA VAL A 473 31.63 -2.91 38.39
C VAL A 473 31.63 -2.82 39.93
N HIS A 474 31.58 -3.96 40.65
CA HIS A 474 32.77 -4.65 41.17
C HIS A 474 32.46 -6.05 41.75
N ASP A 475 33.36 -6.96 41.38
CA ASP A 475 33.63 -8.32 41.83
C ASP A 475 33.98 -8.38 43.33
N PHE A 476 33.55 -9.42 44.07
CA PHE A 476 34.37 -10.10 45.07
C PHE A 476 33.83 -11.51 45.39
N ARG A 477 34.78 -12.44 45.37
CA ARG A 477 34.70 -13.90 45.47
C ARG A 477 34.39 -14.39 46.89
N HIS A 478 33.83 -15.60 46.96
CA HIS A 478 33.94 -16.50 48.11
C HIS A 478 35.34 -17.12 48.17
N ASP A 479 35.95 -17.00 49.35
CA ASP A 479 36.74 -17.94 50.17
C ASP A 479 37.59 -19.06 49.53
N ASP A 480 38.81 -19.15 50.09
CA ASP A 480 39.76 -20.28 50.16
C ASP A 480 40.34 -20.92 48.88
#